data_AF-A0A1F4P5X6-F1
#
_entry.id   AF-A0A1F4P5X6-F1
#
_cell.length_a   1.000
_cell.length_b   1.000
_cell.length_c   1.000
_cell.angle_alpha   90.00
_cell.angle_beta   90.00
_cell.angle_gamma   90.00
#
_symmetry.space_group_name_H-M   'P 1'
#
loop_
_entity.id
_entity.type
_entity.pdbx_description
1 polymer ?
#
loop_
_entity_poly.entity_id
_entity_poly.type
_entity_poly.pdbx_seq_one_letter_code
_entity_poly.pdbx_strand_id
1 'polypeptide(L)'
;MVAPERLTDVATREQGLKKLLAGRTDLYCEIDVYVQQELHTPEFKDLPNVANVRKLISLGKSVPTYPYLHKKHAELAPRLATVLRQMKAQGLIETYQRQVERDLGWVQ
;
A
#
# COMPACT_ATOMS: atom_id res chain seq x y z
N MET A 1 1.81 22.93 -10.94
CA MET A 1 1.86 22.64 -9.49
C MET A 1 0.46 22.87 -8.91
N VAL A 2 0.04 22.10 -7.89
CA VAL A 2 -1.25 22.27 -7.19
C VAL A 2 -1.09 23.37 -6.13
N ALA A 3 -2.06 24.27 -6.00
CA ALA A 3 -2.05 25.35 -5.01
C ALA A 3 -2.20 24.79 -3.59
N PRO A 4 -1.48 25.32 -2.57
CA PRO A 4 -1.52 24.79 -1.20
C PRO A 4 -2.93 24.71 -0.60
N GLU A 5 -3.81 25.64 -0.95
CA GLU A 5 -5.19 25.72 -0.45
C GLU A 5 -6.08 24.58 -0.98
N ARG A 6 -5.62 23.88 -2.02
CA ARG A 6 -6.27 22.70 -2.61
C ARG A 6 -5.68 21.39 -2.08
N LEU A 7 -4.69 21.45 -1.19
CA LEU A 7 -4.11 20.29 -0.53
C LEU A 7 -4.73 20.16 0.86
N THR A 8 -5.20 18.97 1.20
CA THR A 8 -5.74 18.67 2.53
C THR A 8 -5.18 17.36 3.03
N ASP A 9 -4.79 17.33 4.29
CA ASP A 9 -4.42 16.09 4.96
C ASP A 9 -5.67 15.26 5.33
N VAL A 10 -5.45 13.97 5.50
CA VAL A 10 -6.42 13.03 6.07
C VAL A 10 -5.74 12.22 7.16
N ALA A 11 -6.48 11.90 8.22
CA ALA A 11 -5.92 11.19 9.37
C ALA A 11 -5.77 9.68 9.11
N THR A 12 -6.60 9.13 8.22
CA THR A 12 -6.61 7.69 7.91
C THR A 12 -6.84 7.45 6.41
N ARG A 13 -6.36 6.29 5.94
CA ARG A 13 -6.62 5.78 4.58
C ARG A 13 -8.11 5.66 4.29
N GLU A 14 -8.85 5.12 5.25
CA GLU A 14 -10.31 4.99 5.19
C GLU A 14 -10.98 6.35 4.93
N GLN A 15 -10.58 7.38 5.67
CA GLN A 15 -11.11 8.74 5.48
C GLN A 15 -10.77 9.29 4.09
N GLY A 16 -9.52 9.09 3.63
CA GLY A 16 -9.08 9.49 2.30
C GLY A 16 -9.91 8.85 1.18
N LEU A 17 -10.09 7.54 1.25
CA LEU A 17 -10.89 6.79 0.26
C LEU A 17 -12.38 7.14 0.32
N LYS A 18 -12.96 7.32 1.50
CA LYS A 18 -14.35 7.80 1.63
C LYS A 18 -14.53 9.20 1.02
N LYS A 19 -13.57 10.11 1.21
CA LYS A 19 -13.61 11.44 0.57
C LYS A 19 -13.53 11.34 -0.96
N LEU A 20 -12.66 10.48 -1.49
CA LEU A 20 -12.55 10.23 -2.93
C LEU A 20 -13.87 9.68 -3.51
N LEU A 21 -14.41 8.61 -2.92
CA LEU A 21 -15.64 7.96 -3.38
C LEU A 21 -16.88 8.87 -3.27
N ALA A 22 -16.89 9.78 -2.30
CA ALA A 22 -17.95 10.77 -2.12
C ALA A 22 -17.77 12.03 -3.00
N GLY A 23 -16.74 12.10 -3.85
CA GLY A 23 -16.45 13.27 -4.68
C GLY A 23 -16.02 14.51 -3.91
N ARG A 24 -15.61 14.37 -2.64
CA ARG A 24 -15.10 15.48 -1.80
C ARG A 24 -13.62 15.77 -2.05
N THR A 25 -12.95 14.94 -2.84
CA THR A 25 -11.56 15.09 -3.22
C THR A 25 -11.38 14.50 -4.61
N ASP A 26 -10.80 15.27 -5.53
CA ASP A 26 -10.62 14.84 -6.93
C ASP A 26 -9.50 13.82 -7.07
N LEU A 27 -8.45 13.93 -6.25
CA LEU A 27 -7.25 13.09 -6.29
C LEU A 27 -6.83 12.69 -4.87
N TYR A 28 -6.71 11.39 -4.63
CA TYR A 28 -6.16 10.84 -3.40
C TYR A 28 -4.74 10.30 -3.67
N CYS A 29 -3.77 10.78 -2.90
CA CYS A 29 -2.36 10.37 -3.02
C CYS A 29 -2.00 9.44 -1.87
N GLU A 30 -1.62 8.20 -2.20
CA GLU A 30 -1.26 7.16 -1.24
C GLU A 30 -0.41 6.09 -1.94
N ILE A 31 0.24 5.22 -1.17
CA ILE A 31 0.98 4.08 -1.70
C ILE A 31 -0.01 3.04 -2.26
N ASP A 32 0.18 2.67 -3.52
CA ASP A 32 -0.72 1.80 -4.29
C ASP A 32 -1.17 0.54 -3.54
N VAL A 33 -0.22 -0.19 -2.92
CA VAL A 33 -0.53 -1.44 -2.21
C VAL A 33 -1.51 -1.22 -1.07
N TYR A 34 -1.41 -0.11 -0.34
CA TYR A 34 -2.29 0.18 0.78
C TYR A 34 -3.69 0.61 0.32
N VAL A 35 -3.77 1.34 -0.80
CA VAL A 35 -5.07 1.63 -1.44
C VAL A 35 -5.76 0.32 -1.82
N GLN A 36 -5.05 -0.57 -2.52
CA GLN A 36 -5.64 -1.83 -2.97
C GLN A 36 -6.07 -2.71 -1.80
N GLN A 37 -5.28 -2.81 -0.73
CA GLN A 37 -5.67 -3.57 0.47
C GLN A 37 -6.96 -3.01 1.08
N GLU A 38 -7.06 -1.70 1.25
CA GLU A 38 -8.22 -1.05 1.85
C GLU A 38 -9.48 -1.29 1.01
N LEU A 39 -9.39 -1.20 -0.32
CA LEU A 39 -10.51 -1.43 -1.23
C LEU A 39 -11.07 -2.86 -1.17
N HIS A 40 -10.27 -3.84 -0.73
CA HIS A 40 -10.69 -5.24 -0.57
C HIS A 40 -11.27 -5.56 0.80
N THR A 41 -11.27 -4.61 1.75
CA THR A 41 -11.91 -4.80 3.05
C THR A 41 -13.44 -4.81 2.93
N PRO A 42 -14.16 -5.45 3.88
CA PRO A 42 -15.64 -5.43 3.89
C PRO A 42 -16.26 -4.03 3.89
N GLU A 43 -15.54 -3.03 4.41
CA GLU A 43 -15.97 -1.62 4.45
C GLU A 43 -16.12 -1.01 3.05
N PHE A 44 -15.29 -1.44 2.08
CA PHE A 44 -15.20 -0.82 0.76
C PHE A 44 -15.62 -1.73 -0.40
N LYS A 45 -15.33 -3.03 -0.32
CA LYS A 45 -15.41 -3.95 -1.48
C LYS A 45 -16.79 -4.01 -2.14
N ASP A 46 -17.85 -3.78 -1.37
CA ASP A 46 -19.25 -3.87 -1.81
C ASP A 46 -19.86 -2.49 -2.13
N LEU A 47 -19.07 -1.41 -2.07
CA LEU A 47 -19.56 -0.06 -2.40
C LEU A 47 -19.71 0.12 -3.92
N PRO A 48 -20.80 0.74 -4.39
CA PRO A 48 -21.15 0.81 -5.82
C PRO A 48 -20.10 1.50 -6.70
N ASN A 49 -19.30 2.40 -6.14
CA ASN A 49 -18.30 3.18 -6.87
C ASN A 49 -16.86 2.71 -6.62
N VAL A 50 -16.64 1.66 -5.82
CA VAL A 50 -15.28 1.19 -5.50
C VAL A 50 -14.53 0.73 -6.75
N ALA A 51 -15.25 0.07 -7.66
CA ALA A 51 -14.75 -0.39 -8.94
C ALA A 51 -14.43 0.75 -9.93
N ASN A 52 -14.64 2.02 -9.56
CA ASN A 52 -14.27 3.20 -10.36
C ASN A 52 -12.98 3.86 -9.88
N VAL A 53 -12.42 3.45 -8.74
CA VAL A 53 -11.12 3.95 -8.29
C VAL A 53 -10.04 3.45 -9.27
N ARG A 54 -9.23 4.38 -9.79
CA ARG A 54 -8.16 4.12 -10.77
C ARG A 54 -6.90 4.84 -10.35
N LYS A 55 -5.76 4.16 -10.48
CA LYS A 55 -4.46 4.81 -10.42
C LYS A 55 -4.30 5.70 -11.66
N LEU A 56 -4.01 6.98 -11.45
CA LEU A 56 -3.79 7.93 -12.54
C LEU A 56 -2.32 8.08 -12.90
N ILE A 57 -1.47 8.27 -11.88
CA ILE A 57 -0.02 8.47 -12.05
C ILE A 57 0.74 7.85 -10.87
N SER A 58 1.98 7.45 -11.11
CA SER A 58 2.95 7.17 -10.06
C SER A 58 3.71 8.45 -9.74
N LEU A 59 3.70 8.90 -8.48
CA LEU A 59 4.47 10.06 -8.06
C LEU A 59 5.81 9.62 -7.46
N GLY A 60 6.90 10.24 -7.93
CA GLY A 60 8.25 10.00 -7.43
C GLY A 60 8.91 8.71 -7.95
N LYS A 61 10.12 8.46 -7.45
CA LYS A 61 10.83 7.20 -7.69
C LYS A 61 10.37 6.17 -6.66
N SER A 62 10.38 4.89 -7.04
CA SER A 62 10.21 3.80 -6.07
C SER A 62 11.25 3.94 -4.97
N VAL A 63 10.79 4.01 -3.72
CA VAL A 63 11.66 4.06 -2.55
C VAL A 63 11.73 2.66 -1.97
N PRO A 64 12.92 2.08 -1.81
CA PRO A 64 13.04 0.78 -1.17
C PRO A 64 12.53 0.87 0.28
N THR A 65 11.61 -0.02 0.63
CA THR A 65 11.16 -0.18 2.01
C THR A 65 12.03 -1.22 2.71
N TYR A 66 12.31 -0.98 3.99
CA TYR A 66 13.09 -1.89 4.82
C TYR A 66 12.30 -2.22 6.08
N PRO A 67 12.28 -3.49 6.51
CA PRO A 67 11.75 -3.85 7.81
C PRO A 67 12.49 -3.06 8.90
N TYR A 68 11.72 -2.43 9.79
CA TYR A 68 12.27 -1.74 10.94
C TYR A 68 12.26 -2.67 12.15
N LEU A 69 13.39 -2.70 12.87
CA LEU A 69 13.51 -3.40 14.15
C LEU A 69 13.86 -2.39 15.23
N HIS A 70 13.07 -2.37 16.30
CA HIS A 70 13.31 -1.47 17.42
C HIS A 70 14.67 -1.75 18.08
N LYS A 71 15.39 -0.69 18.46
CA LYS A 71 16.76 -0.76 19.03
C LYS A 71 16.92 -1.69 20.23
N LYS A 72 15.85 -1.90 21.02
CA LYS A 72 15.82 -2.84 22.15
C LYS A 72 16.08 -4.29 21.74
N HIS A 73 15.85 -4.62 20.47
CA HIS A 73 15.97 -5.97 19.90
C HIS A 73 17.13 -6.06 18.89
N ALA A 74 18.13 -5.19 19.02
CA ALA A 74 19.24 -5.13 18.07
C ALA A 74 19.97 -6.48 17.90
N GLU A 75 19.97 -7.32 18.94
CA GLU A 75 20.52 -8.68 18.91
C GLU A 75 19.80 -9.62 17.92
N LEU A 76 18.54 -9.33 17.58
CA LEU A 76 17.80 -10.10 16.58
C LEU A 76 18.13 -9.67 15.15
N ALA A 77 18.71 -8.49 14.95
CA ALA A 77 18.94 -7.93 13.62
C ALA A 77 19.82 -8.85 12.73
N PRO A 78 20.96 -9.41 13.20
CA PRO A 78 21.76 -10.30 12.37
C PRO A 78 21.01 -11.57 11.99
N ARG A 79 20.23 -12.14 12.92
CA ARG A 79 19.44 -13.35 12.70
C ARG A 79 18.35 -13.11 11.66
N LEU A 80 17.63 -12.00 11.79
CA LEU A 80 16.59 -11.61 10.83
C LEU A 80 17.20 -11.35 9.44
N ALA A 81 18.33 -10.67 9.37
CA ALA A 81 19.03 -10.41 8.11
C ALA A 81 19.44 -11.73 7.41
N THR A 82 19.95 -12.71 8.16
CA THR A 82 20.30 -14.03 7.61
C THR A 82 19.08 -14.72 7.01
N VAL A 83 17.96 -14.79 7.74
CA VAL A 83 16.74 -15.43 7.26
C VAL A 83 16.17 -14.71 6.03
N LEU A 84 16.08 -13.38 6.05
CA LEU A 84 15.56 -12.61 4.92
C LEU A 84 16.42 -12.76 3.66
N ARG A 85 17.77 -12.82 3.81
CA ARG A 85 18.67 -13.09 2.67
C ARG A 85 18.46 -14.49 2.11
N GLN A 86 18.31 -15.50 2.98
CA GLN A 86 18.03 -16.86 2.55
C GLN A 86 16.69 -16.96 1.82
N MET A 87 15.63 -16.36 2.36
CA MET A 87 14.31 -16.32 1.71
C MET A 87 14.37 -15.64 0.35
N LYS A 88 15.13 -14.56 0.21
CA LYS A 88 15.34 -13.89 -1.07
C LYS A 88 16.09 -14.77 -2.06
N ALA A 89 17.16 -15.45 -1.64
CA ALA A 89 17.91 -16.37 -2.48
C ALA A 89 17.07 -17.58 -2.95
N GLN A 90 16.10 -18.00 -2.13
CA GLN A 90 15.16 -19.07 -2.45
C GLN A 90 13.94 -18.61 -3.28
N GLY A 91 13.81 -17.31 -3.56
CA GLY A 91 12.64 -16.76 -4.26
C GLY A 91 11.33 -16.79 -3.45
N LEU A 92 11.41 -17.02 -2.13
CA LEU A 92 10.21 -17.14 -1.28
C LEU A 92 9.45 -15.83 -1.15
N ILE A 93 10.16 -14.69 -1.08
CA ILE A 93 9.53 -13.36 -0.97
C ILE A 93 8.65 -13.09 -2.19
N GLU A 94 9.19 -13.29 -3.39
CA GLU A 94 8.48 -13.09 -4.66
C GLU A 94 7.34 -14.10 -4.84
N THR A 95 7.51 -15.31 -4.32
CA THR A 95 6.46 -16.35 -4.34
C THR A 95 5.28 -15.94 -3.47
N TYR A 96 5.52 -15.49 -2.24
CA TYR A 96 4.46 -15.01 -1.36
C TYR A 96 3.79 -13.75 -1.87
N GLN A 97 4.55 -12.84 -2.48
CA GLN A 97 3.99 -11.66 -3.12
C GLN A 97 3.01 -12.03 -4.25
N ARG A 98 3.44 -12.88 -5.19
CA ARG A 98 2.58 -13.34 -6.30
C ARG A 98 1.35 -14.13 -5.82
N GLN A 99 1.52 -14.92 -4.76
CA GLN A 99 0.41 -15.64 -4.12
C GLN A 99 -0.64 -14.64 -3.63
N VAL A 100 -0.24 -13.61 -2.87
CA VAL A 100 -1.16 -12.59 -2.36
C VAL A 100 -1.79 -11.78 -3.48
N GLU A 101 -1.01 -11.36 -4.49
CA GLU A 101 -1.53 -10.63 -5.66
C GLU A 101 -2.60 -11.44 -6.39
N ARG A 102 -2.40 -12.74 -6.56
CA ARG A 102 -3.41 -13.63 -7.18
C ARG A 102 -4.64 -13.75 -6.29
N ASP A 103 -4.45 -14.00 -5.00
CA ASP A 103 -5.55 -14.24 -4.05
C ASP A 103 -6.41 -12.96 -3.86
N LEU A 104 -5.83 -11.78 -4.06
CA LEU A 104 -6.50 -10.48 -4.05
C LEU A 104 -6.96 -10.02 -5.46
N GLY A 105 -6.73 -10.79 -6.52
CA GLY A 105 -7.14 -10.41 -7.88
C GLY A 105 -6.40 -9.20 -8.46
N TRP A 106 -5.19 -8.90 -7.99
CA TRP A 106 -4.36 -7.79 -8.45
C TRP A 106 -3.49 -8.12 -9.67
N VAL A 107 -3.48 -9.38 -10.09
CA VAL A 107 -2.79 -9.80 -11.31
C VAL A 107 -3.64 -9.39 -12.52
N GLN A 108 -3.09 -8.53 -13.39
CA GLN A 108 -3.64 -8.24 -14.72
C GLN A 108 -3.42 -9.41 -15.68
#